data_AF-A0A833JR28-F1
#
_entry.id   AF-A0A833JR28-F1
#
_cell.length_a   1.000
_cell.length_b   1.000
_cell.length_c   1.000
_cell.angle_alpha   90.00
_cell.angle_beta   90.00
_cell.angle_gamma   90.00
#
_symmetry.space_group_name_H-M   'P 1'
#
loop_
_entity.id
_entity.type
_entity.pdbx_description
1 polymer ?
#
loop_
_entity_poly.entity_id
_entity_poly.type
_entity_poly.pdbx_seq_one_letter_code
_entity_poly.pdbx_strand_id
1 'polypeptide(L)'
;MPTKTKSTRRQLRGEELEKRIETVIRELAKQANEDGLEFVYNATRVAEKVPTTRRTLSKHDDLVERVINDLNARRRMHTGQATVEFLKDRIASLKEKLDERDKELEQLRSHHVHIYEQLHAHSVKGEALVKPILQEESSVIGHCILCGAEIGPAPERESSKIIPIRGKKNG
;
A
#
# COMPACT_ATOMS: atom_id res chain seq x y z
N MET A 1 29.29 30.41 -50.68
CA MET A 1 28.63 30.80 -49.42
C MET A 1 27.13 30.60 -49.57
N PRO A 2 26.46 29.76 -48.77
CA PRO A 2 25.02 29.58 -48.90
C PRO A 2 24.30 30.80 -48.31
N THR A 3 23.46 31.41 -49.14
CA THR A 3 22.66 32.60 -48.84
C THR A 3 21.51 32.25 -47.90
N LYS A 4 21.39 33.00 -46.79
CA LYS A 4 20.24 32.91 -45.88
C LYS A 4 18.99 33.37 -46.60
N THR A 5 18.12 32.43 -46.97
CA THR A 5 16.76 32.68 -47.45
C THR A 5 15.95 33.34 -46.35
N LYS A 6 15.81 34.68 -46.42
CA LYS A 6 14.88 35.42 -45.56
C LYS A 6 13.45 35.11 -46.02
N SER A 7 12.86 34.08 -45.44
CA SER A 7 11.42 33.83 -45.52
C SER A 7 10.68 35.05 -44.95
N THR A 8 10.03 35.82 -45.81
CA THR A 8 9.11 36.90 -45.47
C THR A 8 7.83 36.28 -44.88
N ARG A 9 7.91 35.78 -43.65
CA ARG A 9 6.74 35.30 -42.91
C ARG A 9 5.82 36.50 -42.64
N ARG A 10 4.55 36.39 -43.06
CA ARG A 10 3.51 37.37 -42.78
C ARG A 10 3.49 37.68 -41.29
N GLN A 11 3.56 38.97 -40.97
CA GLN A 11 3.54 39.45 -39.60
C GLN A 11 2.13 39.26 -39.04
N LEU A 12 1.94 38.21 -38.24
CA LEU A 12 0.69 37.98 -37.49
C LEU A 12 0.51 39.09 -36.45
N ARG A 13 -0.70 39.63 -36.30
CA ARG A 13 -1.01 40.72 -35.37
C ARG A 13 -2.33 40.44 -34.64
N GLY A 14 -2.45 40.95 -33.42
CA GLY A 14 -3.68 40.86 -32.63
C GLY A 14 -4.10 39.42 -32.31
N GLU A 15 -5.40 39.13 -32.43
CA GLU A 15 -5.99 37.82 -32.08
C GLU A 15 -5.41 36.64 -32.86
N GLU A 16 -5.00 36.86 -34.12
CA GLU A 16 -4.39 35.79 -34.92
C GLU A 16 -3.04 35.35 -34.36
N LEU A 17 -2.29 36.28 -33.76
CA LEU A 17 -1.04 35.97 -33.08
C LEU A 17 -1.31 35.19 -31.80
N GLU A 18 -2.29 35.60 -31.01
CA GLU A 18 -2.67 34.95 -29.76
C GLU A 18 -3.12 33.50 -29.99
N LYS A 19 -4.00 33.26 -30.97
CA LYS A 19 -4.41 31.91 -31.40
C LYS A 19 -3.22 31.08 -31.86
N ARG A 20 -2.24 31.70 -32.54
CA ARG A 20 -1.04 31.00 -32.99
C ARG A 20 -0.11 30.61 -31.84
N ILE A 21 0.03 31.49 -30.83
CA ILE A 21 0.77 31.19 -29.60
C ILE A 21 0.13 30.02 -28.87
N GLU A 22 -1.20 30.06 -28.68
CA GLU A 22 -1.94 28.99 -28.01
C GLU A 22 -1.79 27.65 -28.74
N THR A 23 -1.97 27.62 -30.06
CA THR A 23 -1.84 26.39 -30.86
C THR A 23 -0.43 25.81 -30.79
N VAL A 24 0.61 26.64 -30.89
CA VAL A 24 2.00 26.17 -30.81
C VAL A 24 2.34 25.63 -29.42
N ILE A 25 1.86 26.28 -28.35
CA ILE A 25 2.05 25.78 -26.97
C ILE A 25 1.37 24.41 -26.81
N ARG A 26 0.14 24.25 -27.33
CA ARG A 26 -0.57 22.98 -27.30
C ARG A 26 0.11 21.89 -28.13
N GLU A 27 0.63 22.22 -29.31
CA GLU A 27 1.40 21.29 -30.16
C GLU A 27 2.68 20.83 -29.46
N LEU A 28 3.44 21.75 -28.86
CA LEU A 28 4.65 21.41 -28.11
C LEU A 28 4.34 20.57 -26.87
N ALA A 29 3.22 20.84 -26.19
CA ALA A 29 2.78 20.03 -25.07
C ALA A 29 2.36 18.63 -25.51
N LYS A 30 1.69 18.48 -26.66
CA LYS A 30 1.37 17.17 -27.24
C LYS A 30 2.64 16.38 -27.59
N GLN A 31 3.60 17.02 -28.25
CA GLN A 31 4.90 16.40 -28.58
C GLN A 31 5.63 15.92 -27.31
N ALA A 32 5.69 16.77 -26.27
CA ALA A 32 6.29 16.37 -25.00
C ALA A 32 5.55 15.17 -24.36
N ASN A 33 4.22 15.14 -24.42
CA ASN A 33 3.44 14.02 -23.91
C ASN A 33 3.64 12.73 -24.71
N GLU A 34 3.76 12.81 -26.04
CA GLU A 34 4.08 11.68 -26.92
C GLU A 34 5.47 11.10 -26.60
N ASP A 35 6.43 11.98 -26.30
CA ASP A 35 7.79 11.61 -25.87
C ASP A 35 7.85 11.14 -24.39
N GLY A 36 6.72 11.16 -23.66
CA GLY A 36 6.63 10.78 -22.24
C GLY A 36 7.26 11.79 -21.27
N LEU A 37 7.56 13.01 -21.73
CA LEU A 37 8.23 14.06 -20.96
C LEU A 37 7.23 15.11 -20.45
N GLU A 38 7.55 15.74 -19.32
CA GLU A 38 6.78 16.87 -18.82
C GLU A 38 7.00 18.12 -19.68
N PHE A 39 5.91 18.74 -20.12
CA PHE A 39 5.99 19.97 -20.89
C PHE A 39 6.45 21.14 -20.00
N VAL A 40 7.67 21.63 -20.25
CA VAL A 40 8.19 22.86 -19.65
C VAL A 40 8.16 23.97 -20.68
N TYR A 41 7.52 25.09 -20.35
CA TYR A 41 7.45 26.24 -21.23
C TYR A 41 8.85 26.83 -21.49
N ASN A 42 9.21 26.95 -22.76
CA ASN A 42 10.43 27.59 -23.21
C ASN A 42 10.11 28.66 -24.25
N ALA A 43 10.20 29.93 -23.85
CA ALA A 43 9.88 31.07 -24.71
C ALA A 43 10.70 31.11 -26.00
N THR A 44 11.95 30.61 -26.00
CA THR A 44 12.80 30.56 -27.19
C THR A 44 12.25 29.58 -28.21
N ARG A 45 11.85 28.38 -27.78
CA ARG A 45 11.25 27.36 -28.65
C ARG A 45 9.91 27.81 -29.22
N VAL A 46 9.12 28.53 -28.44
CA VAL A 46 7.84 29.10 -28.89
C VAL A 46 8.06 30.22 -29.91
N ALA A 47 9.05 31.10 -29.69
CA ALA A 47 9.41 32.19 -30.59
C ALA A 47 9.97 31.72 -31.96
N GLU A 48 10.60 30.54 -32.02
CA GLU A 48 11.05 29.94 -33.27
C GLU A 48 9.87 29.45 -34.13
N LYS A 49 8.84 28.89 -33.49
CA LYS A 49 7.63 28.35 -34.14
C LYS A 49 6.57 29.43 -34.43
N VAL A 50 6.39 30.38 -33.52
CA VAL A 50 5.56 31.57 -33.69
C VAL A 50 6.52 32.70 -34.04
N PRO A 51 6.70 33.08 -35.32
CA PRO A 51 7.77 33.96 -35.80
C PRO A 51 7.70 35.38 -35.18
N THR A 52 8.08 35.47 -33.92
CA THR A 52 7.93 36.62 -33.04
C THR A 52 9.12 36.68 -32.11
N THR A 53 9.34 37.85 -31.51
CA THR A 53 10.43 38.01 -30.55
C THR A 53 9.98 37.55 -29.16
N ARG A 54 10.94 37.12 -28.33
CA ARG A 54 10.70 36.85 -26.90
C ARG A 54 10.00 38.02 -26.20
N ARG A 55 10.37 39.26 -26.55
CA ARG A 55 9.74 40.48 -26.02
C ARG A 55 8.26 40.59 -26.38
N THR A 56 7.86 40.08 -27.54
CA THR A 56 6.45 40.02 -27.94
C THR A 56 5.70 38.97 -27.12
N LEU A 57 6.29 37.80 -26.91
CA LEU A 57 5.70 36.77 -26.05
C LEU A 57 5.51 37.26 -24.61
N SER A 58 6.47 38.02 -24.06
CA SER A 58 6.35 38.61 -22.72
C SER A 58 5.17 39.59 -22.58
N LYS A 59 4.69 40.18 -23.68
CA LYS A 59 3.46 41.01 -23.62
C LYS A 59 2.18 40.17 -23.55
N HIS A 60 2.26 38.89 -23.90
CA HIS A 60 1.17 37.94 -23.86
C HIS A 60 1.38 36.88 -22.76
N ASP A 61 2.17 37.18 -21.72
CA ASP A 61 2.46 36.24 -20.63
C ASP A 61 1.17 35.76 -19.94
N ASP A 62 0.17 36.63 -19.76
CA ASP A 62 -1.14 36.25 -19.20
C ASP A 62 -1.86 35.19 -20.05
N LEU A 63 -1.71 35.22 -21.37
CA LEU A 63 -2.27 34.20 -22.26
C LEU A 63 -1.49 32.89 -22.12
N VAL A 64 -0.16 32.98 -22.11
CA VAL A 64 0.72 31.82 -21.94
C VAL A 64 0.42 31.11 -20.62
N GLU A 65 0.32 31.85 -19.53
CA GLU A 65 0.04 31.33 -18.19
C GLU A 65 -1.34 30.65 -18.14
N ARG A 66 -2.38 31.27 -18.72
CA ARG A 66 -3.71 30.65 -18.82
C ARG A 66 -3.68 29.31 -19.57
N VAL A 67 -2.95 29.24 -20.69
CA VAL A 67 -2.85 28.00 -21.48
C VAL A 67 -2.09 26.92 -20.72
N ILE A 68 -0.99 27.27 -20.03
CA ILE A 68 -0.24 26.33 -19.18
C ILE A 68 -1.12 25.80 -18.04
N ASN A 69 -1.89 26.68 -17.39
CA ASN A 69 -2.79 26.30 -16.30
C ASN A 69 -3.92 25.37 -16.78
N ASP A 70 -4.51 25.62 -17.95
CA ASP A 70 -5.49 24.72 -18.59
C ASP A 70 -4.87 23.34 -18.88
N LEU A 71 -3.66 23.30 -19.46
CA LEU A 71 -2.95 22.04 -19.72
C LEU A 71 -2.67 21.25 -18.43
N ASN A 72 -2.22 21.93 -17.38
CA ASN A 72 -1.96 21.31 -16.07
C ASN A 72 -3.24 20.82 -15.39
N ALA A 73 -4.36 21.53 -15.52
CA ALA A 73 -5.65 21.11 -15.00
C ALA A 73 -6.12 19.83 -15.70
N ARG A 74 -6.08 19.78 -17.05
CA ARG A 74 -6.46 18.59 -17.83
C ARG A 74 -5.60 17.38 -17.49
N ARG A 75 -4.28 17.57 -17.34
CA ARG A 75 -3.37 16.49 -16.94
C ARG A 75 -3.71 15.95 -15.55
N ARG A 76 -3.96 16.83 -14.57
CA ARG A 76 -4.39 16.43 -13.22
C ARG A 76 -5.72 15.68 -13.21
N MET A 77 -6.66 16.07 -14.07
CA MET A 77 -7.93 15.33 -14.20
C MET A 77 -7.70 13.94 -14.77
N HIS A 78 -6.89 13.80 -15.82
CA HIS A 78 -6.60 12.48 -16.41
C HIS A 78 -5.84 11.57 -15.44
N THR A 79 -4.79 12.07 -14.79
CA THR A 79 -4.04 11.28 -13.80
C THR A 79 -4.89 10.97 -12.56
N GLY A 80 -5.67 11.94 -12.09
CA GLY A 80 -6.61 11.76 -10.99
C GLY A 80 -7.69 10.73 -11.29
N GLN A 81 -8.19 10.68 -12.52
CA GLN A 81 -9.18 9.69 -12.90
C GLN A 81 -8.58 8.28 -12.99
N ALA A 82 -7.38 8.15 -13.55
CA ALA A 82 -6.66 6.88 -13.58
C ALA A 82 -6.32 6.36 -12.16
N THR A 83 -5.93 7.26 -11.24
CA THR A 83 -5.70 6.86 -9.85
C THR A 83 -6.99 6.48 -9.14
N VAL A 84 -8.11 7.18 -9.40
CA VAL A 84 -9.42 6.83 -8.85
C VAL A 84 -9.89 5.46 -9.33
N GLU A 85 -9.71 5.14 -10.61
CA GLU A 85 -10.04 3.81 -11.15
C GLU A 85 -9.20 2.71 -10.50
N PHE A 86 -7.88 2.89 -10.45
CA PHE A 86 -6.99 1.96 -9.75
C PHE A 86 -7.36 1.75 -8.27
N LEU A 87 -7.72 2.83 -7.56
CA LEU A 87 -8.15 2.75 -6.16
C LEU A 87 -9.49 2.03 -6.01
N LYS A 88 -10.43 2.20 -6.94
CA LYS A 88 -11.70 1.47 -6.95
C LYS A 88 -11.48 -0.03 -7.12
N ASP A 89 -10.63 -0.41 -8.07
CA ASP A 89 -10.28 -1.83 -8.29
C ASP A 89 -9.60 -2.42 -7.06
N ARG A 90 -8.72 -1.66 -6.41
CA ARG A 90 -8.08 -2.09 -5.17
C ARG A 90 -9.09 -2.28 -4.04
N ILE A 91 -10.07 -1.39 -3.90
CA ILE A 91 -11.14 -1.52 -2.92
C ILE A 91 -12.00 -2.76 -3.21
N ALA A 92 -12.34 -3.02 -4.46
CA ALA A 92 -13.10 -4.20 -4.86
C ALA A 92 -12.36 -5.49 -4.46
N SER A 93 -11.08 -5.60 -4.83
CA SER A 93 -10.25 -6.75 -4.47
C SER A 93 -10.09 -6.93 -2.95
N LEU A 94 -10.00 -5.85 -2.19
CA LEU A 94 -9.91 -5.93 -0.73
C LEU A 94 -11.24 -6.37 -0.09
N LYS A 95 -12.38 -5.95 -0.64
CA LYS A 95 -13.70 -6.41 -0.18
C LYS A 95 -13.89 -7.90 -0.43
N GLU A 96 -13.51 -8.40 -1.62
CA GLU A 96 -13.57 -9.84 -1.92
C GLU A 96 -12.75 -10.66 -0.92
N LYS A 97 -11.54 -10.20 -0.59
CA LYS A 97 -10.69 -10.86 0.42
C LYS A 97 -11.29 -10.83 1.81
N LEU A 98 -11.97 -9.74 2.19
CA LEU A 98 -12.68 -9.69 3.47
C LEU A 98 -13.82 -10.70 3.49
N ASP A 99 -14.63 -10.76 2.43
CA ASP A 99 -15.73 -11.72 2.34
C ASP A 99 -15.25 -13.18 2.36
N GLU A 100 -14.11 -13.49 1.74
CA GLU A 100 -13.46 -14.80 1.81
C GLU A 100 -13.02 -15.14 3.24
N ARG A 101 -12.33 -14.21 3.90
CA ARG A 101 -11.88 -14.39 5.29
C ARG A 101 -13.05 -14.52 6.26
N ASP A 102 -14.13 -13.78 6.06
CA ASP A 102 -15.33 -13.87 6.89
C ASP A 102 -16.02 -15.24 6.73
N LYS A 103 -16.07 -15.78 5.50
CA LYS A 103 -16.55 -17.16 5.26
C LYS A 103 -15.67 -18.20 5.96
N GLU A 104 -14.35 -18.05 5.88
CA GLU A 104 -13.41 -18.95 6.58
C GLU A 104 -13.60 -18.86 8.11
N LEU A 105 -13.75 -17.66 8.66
CA LEU A 105 -14.02 -17.47 10.09
C LEU A 105 -15.33 -18.13 10.51
N GLU A 106 -16.39 -17.99 9.71
CA GLU A 106 -17.68 -18.60 10.04
C GLU A 106 -17.63 -20.13 9.95
N GLN A 107 -16.88 -20.69 9.00
CA GLN A 107 -16.62 -22.12 8.92
C GLN A 107 -15.81 -22.63 10.12
N LEU A 108 -14.79 -21.90 10.57
CA LEU A 108 -14.02 -22.24 11.76
C LEU A 108 -14.89 -22.16 13.02
N ARG A 109 -15.74 -21.15 13.14
CA ARG A 109 -16.69 -21.01 14.24
C ARG A 109 -17.70 -22.16 14.28
N SER A 110 -18.30 -22.51 13.15
CA SER A 110 -19.23 -23.63 13.08
C SER A 110 -18.55 -24.95 13.41
N HIS A 111 -17.31 -25.13 12.94
CA HIS A 111 -16.49 -26.29 13.28
C HIS A 111 -16.18 -26.37 14.78
N HIS A 112 -15.82 -25.25 15.43
CA HIS A 112 -15.60 -25.21 16.87
C HIS A 112 -16.88 -25.54 17.67
N VAL A 113 -18.03 -24.98 17.27
CA VAL A 113 -19.32 -25.31 17.89
C VAL A 113 -19.58 -26.80 17.79
N HIS A 114 -19.37 -27.39 16.61
CA HIS A 114 -19.55 -28.83 16.39
C HIS A 114 -18.66 -29.68 17.29
N ILE A 115 -17.37 -29.32 17.43
CA ILE A 115 -16.45 -30.01 18.34
C ILE A 115 -16.97 -29.95 19.78
N TYR A 116 -17.39 -28.78 20.26
CA TYR A 116 -17.89 -28.64 21.63
C TYR A 116 -19.21 -29.37 21.87
N GLU A 117 -20.12 -29.39 20.89
CA GLU A 117 -21.34 -30.19 20.95
C GLU A 117 -21.04 -31.68 21.07
N GLN A 118 -20.10 -32.20 20.28
CA GLN A 118 -19.68 -33.60 20.36
C GLN A 118 -19.04 -33.93 21.72
N LEU A 119 -18.13 -33.08 22.19
CA LEU A 119 -17.51 -33.27 23.51
C LEU A 119 -18.54 -33.27 24.63
N HIS A 120 -19.52 -32.37 24.58
CA HIS A 120 -20.61 -32.32 25.55
C HIS A 120 -21.48 -33.58 25.47
N ALA A 121 -21.89 -34.00 24.27
CA ALA A 121 -22.72 -35.20 24.06
C ALA A 121 -22.04 -36.47 24.58
N HIS A 122 -20.71 -36.56 24.47
CA HIS A 122 -19.93 -37.69 24.95
C HIS A 122 -19.34 -37.49 26.36
N SER A 123 -19.69 -36.40 27.06
CA SER A 123 -19.17 -36.05 28.40
C SER A 123 -17.64 -36.05 28.49
N VAL A 124 -16.96 -35.71 27.39
CA VAL A 124 -15.51 -35.66 27.32
C VAL A 124 -15.04 -34.29 27.80
N LYS A 125 -14.05 -34.26 28.69
CA LYS A 125 -13.44 -33.01 29.15
C LYS A 125 -12.67 -32.34 28.00
N GLY A 126 -12.90 -31.05 27.78
CA GLY A 126 -12.22 -30.27 26.74
C GLY A 126 -10.69 -30.23 26.88
N GLU A 127 -10.15 -30.54 28.06
CA GLU A 127 -8.71 -30.76 28.28
C GLU A 127 -8.10 -31.78 27.29
N ALA A 128 -8.88 -32.77 26.86
CA ALA A 128 -8.43 -33.79 25.91
C ALA A 128 -8.01 -33.22 24.54
N LEU A 129 -8.56 -32.07 24.13
CA LEU A 129 -8.18 -31.40 22.88
C LEU A 129 -6.81 -30.71 22.97
N VAL A 130 -6.51 -30.13 24.13
CA VAL A 130 -5.38 -29.20 24.31
C VAL A 130 -4.16 -29.91 24.88
N LYS A 131 -4.37 -30.97 25.67
CA LYS A 131 -3.32 -31.77 26.30
C LYS A 131 -2.25 -32.31 25.32
N PRO A 132 -2.57 -32.87 24.14
CA PRO A 132 -1.53 -33.35 23.22
C PRO A 132 -0.65 -32.21 22.70
N ILE A 133 -1.24 -31.08 22.32
CA ILE A 133 -0.51 -29.89 21.84
C ILE A 133 0.42 -29.36 22.94
N LEU A 134 -0.10 -29.22 24.17
CA LEU A 134 0.69 -28.74 25.29
C LEU A 134 1.81 -29.72 25.68
N GLN A 135 1.60 -31.03 25.53
CA GLN A 135 2.65 -32.02 25.79
C GLN A 135 3.77 -31.93 24.76
N GLU A 136 3.44 -31.75 23.48
CA GLU A 136 4.42 -31.51 22.42
C GLU A 136 5.20 -30.23 22.67
N GLU A 137 4.52 -29.09 22.88
CA GLU A 137 5.18 -27.81 23.14
C GLU A 137 6.02 -27.83 24.43
N SER A 138 5.51 -28.46 25.50
CA SER A 138 6.27 -28.58 26.75
C SER A 138 7.50 -29.48 26.60
N SER A 139 7.44 -30.50 25.74
CA SER A 139 8.59 -31.36 25.45
C SER A 139 9.71 -30.63 24.71
N VAL A 140 9.36 -29.66 23.84
CA VAL A 140 10.31 -28.78 23.14
C VAL A 140 10.98 -27.80 24.11
N ILE A 141 10.23 -27.27 25.05
CA ILE A 141 10.70 -26.24 25.99
C ILE A 141 11.44 -26.87 27.20
N GLY A 142 11.21 -28.16 27.48
CA GLY A 142 11.85 -28.90 28.59
C GLY A 142 11.17 -28.72 29.95
N HIS A 143 10.07 -27.97 30.02
CA HIS A 143 9.25 -27.80 31.21
C HIS A 143 7.76 -27.73 30.86
N CYS A 144 6.90 -28.13 31.78
CA CYS A 144 5.46 -28.06 31.61
C CYS A 144 4.98 -26.60 31.50
N ILE A 145 4.29 -26.26 30.41
CA ILE A 145 3.79 -24.90 30.16
C ILE A 145 2.74 -24.45 31.17
N LEU A 146 1.96 -25.39 31.73
CA LEU A 146 0.87 -25.07 32.67
C LEU A 146 1.36 -24.88 34.11
N CYS A 147 2.41 -25.60 34.54
CA CYS A 147 2.84 -25.59 35.94
C CYS A 147 4.34 -25.29 36.16
N GLY A 148 5.13 -25.13 35.09
CA GLY A 148 6.55 -24.80 35.15
C GLY A 148 7.47 -25.93 35.65
N ALA A 149 6.95 -27.14 35.88
CA ALA A 149 7.76 -28.27 36.32
C ALA A 149 8.64 -28.81 35.19
N GLU A 150 9.93 -29.03 35.45
CA GLU A 150 10.85 -29.67 34.49
C GLU A 150 10.36 -31.07 34.11
N ILE A 151 10.38 -31.38 32.81
CA ILE A 151 9.93 -32.68 32.30
C ILE A 151 11.14 -33.61 32.30
N GLY A 152 11.40 -34.22 33.45
CA GLY A 152 12.45 -35.20 33.71
C GLY A 152 12.12 -36.07 34.94
N PRO A 153 12.89 -37.14 35.23
CA PRO A 153 12.68 -37.91 36.45
C PRO A 153 12.84 -36.97 37.65
N ALA A 154 11.84 -36.94 38.53
CA ALA A 154 11.80 -36.05 39.69
C ALA A 154 13.16 -36.07 40.42
N PRO A 155 13.72 -34.92 40.82
CA PRO A 155 14.88 -34.94 41.69
C PRO A 155 14.47 -35.70 42.94
N GLU A 156 15.19 -36.78 43.24
CA GLU A 156 15.05 -37.51 44.49
C GLU A 156 15.12 -36.49 45.62
N ARG A 157 13.98 -36.22 46.25
CA ARG A 157 13.96 -35.41 47.46
C ARG A 157 14.64 -36.27 48.51
N GLU A 158 15.93 -36.01 48.74
CA GLU A 158 16.66 -36.56 49.88
C GLU A 158 15.81 -36.33 51.13
N SER A 159 15.29 -37.43 51.67
CA SER A 159 14.53 -37.46 52.93
C SER A 159 15.50 -37.34 54.11
N SER A 160 16.42 -36.38 54.08
CA SER A 160 17.44 -36.16 55.11
C SER A 160 16.95 -35.19 56.17
N LYS A 161 15.84 -35.51 56.85
CA LYS A 161 15.45 -34.92 58.16
C LYS A 161 14.29 -35.68 58.83
N ILE A 162 14.47 -36.97 59.05
CA ILE A 162 13.67 -37.68 60.07
C ILE A 162 14.36 -37.42 61.42
N ILE A 163 13.76 -36.57 62.26
CA ILE A 163 14.19 -36.37 63.65
C ILE A 163 13.61 -37.55 64.46
N PRO A 164 14.43 -38.42 65.07
CA PRO A 164 13.90 -39.49 65.91
C PRO A 164 13.35 -38.88 67.20
N ILE A 165 12.04 -39.02 67.42
CA ILE A 165 11.40 -38.72 68.69
C ILE A 165 11.90 -39.76 69.69
N ARG A 166 12.71 -39.34 70.67
CA ARG A 166 13.11 -40.16 71.81
C ARG A 166 11.86 -40.58 72.59
N GLY A 167 11.44 -41.84 72.42
CA GLY A 167 10.41 -42.47 73.22
C GLY A 167 10.87 -42.64 74.67
N LYS A 168 10.00 -42.25 75.61
CA LYS A 168 10.12 -42.35 77.06
C LYS A 168 10.52 -43.76 77.52
N LYS A 169 11.43 -43.82 78.50
CA LYS A 169 11.58 -44.95 79.42
C LYS A 169 10.25 -45.11 80.19
N ASN A 170 9.62 -46.27 80.09
CA ASN A 170 8.66 -46.73 81.09
C ASN A 170 9.42 -47.71 82.00
N GLY A 171 9.12 -47.61 83.30
CA GLY A 171 9.72 -48.39 84.38
C GLY A 171 9.35 -49.86 84.38
#